data_AF-A0A918URA6-F1
#
_entry.id   AF-A0A918URA6-F1
#
_cell.length_a   1.000
_cell.length_b   1.000
_cell.length_c   1.000
_cell.angle_alpha   90.00
_cell.angle_beta   90.00
_cell.angle_gamma   90.00
#
_symmetry.space_group_name_H-M   'P 1'
#
loop_
_entity.id
_entity.type
_entity.pdbx_description
1 polymer ?
#
loop_
_entity_poly.entity_id
_entity_poly.type
_entity_poly.pdbx_seq_one_letter_code
_entity_poly.pdbx_strand_id
1 'polypeptide(L)'
;MARRLGRLRSVLTVLTAWSALAGGVLVGAPPASAAPDAAKIAPGVRYTELDVPASSGVAHAHVLSVDLRVPGVRVGLLRPGAVAARAAVSRLARSAGAVAGVNGDFFNMSETQHPGVQATGAPVGPAIAGGRTLKAAVPDGQRFGPALPPGTSTRDVLGVGTDRRARLDSLTLKGSVTTAGGTLPLGGLNQYALPEDSVGAFTAAWGGASRERATCGTDSDRAAPCSKDTHEVTVRGGRVVSEAAAPGRGPIASGTTVLVGREEGARKLRKLSVGDRAGVRHRLVAARSRTPYVFAVGGHPVLAAGRPLPGLDDRTPAVRTAAGIADGGRRLLLVALDGAPEFRRGLTVAETAALMSRLGARDAFNLDGGGSSTLVARRPGGGSAVVRNHPSGGAERPVPNGIGVFSGR
;
A
#
# COMPACT_ATOMS: atom_id res chain seq x y z
N MET A 1 -70.19 9.01 -51.91
CA MET A 1 -70.67 8.09 -52.96
C MET A 1 -69.51 7.16 -53.31
N ALA A 2 -69.39 5.99 -52.69
CA ALA A 2 -70.07 4.73 -53.03
C ALA A 2 -69.54 4.08 -54.33
N ARG A 3 -68.67 3.08 -54.13
CA ARG A 3 -68.49 1.80 -54.86
C ARG A 3 -68.34 1.83 -56.38
N ARG A 4 -67.29 1.15 -56.87
CA ARG A 4 -67.46 -0.05 -57.72
C ARG A 4 -66.21 -0.94 -57.74
N LEU A 5 -66.43 -2.21 -57.40
CA LEU A 5 -65.55 -3.32 -57.72
C LEU A 5 -65.63 -3.64 -59.23
N GLY A 6 -64.51 -4.03 -59.81
CA GLY A 6 -64.41 -4.66 -61.14
C GLY A 6 -63.38 -5.80 -61.08
N ARG A 7 -63.75 -6.94 -61.65
CA ARG A 7 -63.15 -8.29 -61.48
C ARG A 7 -61.92 -8.55 -62.37
N LEU A 8 -61.08 -9.47 -61.86
CA LEU A 8 -60.22 -10.48 -62.51
C LEU A 8 -59.89 -10.36 -64.00
N ARG A 9 -58.60 -10.55 -64.32
CA ARG A 9 -58.12 -11.65 -65.19
C ARG A 9 -56.62 -11.90 -65.00
N SER A 10 -56.30 -13.16 -64.77
CA SER A 10 -54.97 -13.75 -64.65
C SER A 10 -54.22 -13.68 -66.00
N VAL A 11 -52.95 -13.30 -65.96
CA VAL A 11 -51.96 -13.77 -66.94
C VAL A 11 -50.72 -14.19 -66.18
N LEU A 12 -50.42 -15.47 -66.35
CA LEU A 12 -49.28 -16.20 -65.82
C LEU A 12 -48.08 -15.89 -66.73
N THR A 13 -47.06 -15.21 -66.22
CA THR A 13 -45.76 -15.14 -66.91
C THR A 13 -44.68 -15.59 -65.94
N VAL A 14 -44.32 -16.86 -66.05
CA VAL A 14 -43.14 -17.45 -65.44
C VAL A 14 -41.95 -17.01 -66.29
N LEU A 15 -41.06 -16.21 -65.71
CA LEU A 15 -39.71 -15.99 -66.23
C LEU A 15 -38.71 -16.27 -65.12
N THR A 16 -37.90 -17.27 -65.42
CA THR A 16 -36.91 -17.94 -64.60
C THR A 16 -35.68 -17.09 -64.32
N ALA A 17 -35.20 -17.22 -63.08
CA ALA A 17 -33.83 -17.07 -62.60
C ALA A 17 -33.18 -15.68 -62.68
N TRP A 18 -32.66 -15.21 -61.54
CA TRP A 18 -31.22 -15.12 -61.27
C TRP A 18 -31.06 -14.90 -59.75
N SER A 19 -30.75 -16.00 -59.05
CA SER A 19 -30.42 -16.00 -57.64
C SER A 19 -28.96 -15.56 -57.48
N ALA A 20 -28.72 -14.27 -57.28
CA ALA A 20 -27.44 -13.81 -56.76
C ALA A 20 -27.45 -14.03 -55.23
N LEU A 21 -27.00 -15.21 -54.80
CA LEU A 21 -26.56 -15.47 -53.43
C LEU A 21 -25.36 -14.57 -53.14
N ALA A 22 -25.62 -13.38 -52.58
CA ALA A 22 -24.59 -12.64 -51.86
C ALA A 22 -24.28 -13.44 -50.58
N GLY A 23 -23.29 -14.34 -50.69
CA GLY A 23 -22.64 -14.97 -49.55
C GLY A 23 -21.88 -13.92 -48.75
N GLY A 24 -22.60 -13.12 -47.97
CA GLY A 24 -22.03 -12.35 -46.90
C GLY A 24 -21.53 -13.33 -45.85
N VAL A 25 -20.22 -13.57 -45.82
CA VAL A 25 -19.56 -14.15 -44.66
C VAL A 25 -19.78 -13.13 -43.54
N LEU A 26 -20.83 -13.34 -42.75
CA LEU A 26 -20.96 -12.77 -41.42
C LEU A 26 -19.79 -13.38 -40.64
N VAL A 27 -18.66 -12.68 -40.67
CA VAL A 27 -17.60 -12.85 -39.68
C VAL A 27 -18.30 -12.57 -38.36
N GLY A 28 -18.68 -13.65 -37.67
CA GLY A 28 -19.26 -13.56 -36.35
C GLY A 28 -18.33 -12.70 -35.52
N ALA A 29 -18.85 -11.58 -35.03
CA ALA A 29 -18.17 -10.83 -33.99
C ALA A 29 -17.79 -11.87 -32.91
N PRO A 30 -16.53 -11.87 -32.42
CA PRO A 30 -16.17 -12.75 -31.34
C PRO A 30 -17.19 -12.53 -30.22
N PRO A 31 -17.67 -13.60 -29.54
CA PRO A 31 -18.63 -13.42 -28.46
C PRO A 31 -18.04 -12.38 -27.52
N ALA A 32 -18.84 -11.34 -27.22
CA ALA A 32 -18.50 -10.39 -26.18
C ALA A 32 -18.15 -11.23 -24.96
N SER A 33 -16.87 -11.25 -24.60
CA SER A 33 -16.38 -12.02 -23.47
C SER A 33 -17.26 -11.63 -22.29
N ALA A 34 -18.06 -12.59 -21.80
CA ALA A 34 -18.92 -12.35 -20.66
C ALA A 34 -18.04 -11.76 -19.57
N ALA A 35 -18.37 -10.54 -19.13
CA ALA A 35 -17.65 -9.92 -18.03
C ALA A 35 -17.64 -10.93 -16.87
N PRO A 36 -16.48 -11.27 -16.29
CA PRO A 36 -16.41 -12.31 -15.28
C PRO A 36 -17.39 -12.00 -14.15
N ASP A 37 -18.20 -13.00 -13.77
CA ASP A 37 -19.26 -12.85 -12.78
C ASP A 37 -18.69 -12.29 -11.47
N ALA A 38 -18.97 -11.02 -11.22
CA ALA A 38 -18.43 -10.31 -10.07
C ALA A 38 -19.04 -10.86 -8.77
N ALA A 39 -18.27 -11.69 -8.06
CA ALA A 39 -18.68 -12.26 -6.79
C ALA A 39 -18.88 -11.16 -5.74
N LYS A 40 -20.08 -11.11 -5.14
CA LYS A 40 -20.38 -10.22 -4.02
C LYS A 40 -19.75 -10.78 -2.74
N ILE A 41 -18.85 -10.00 -2.13
CA ILE A 41 -18.16 -10.38 -0.89
C ILE A 41 -18.93 -9.88 0.34
N ALA A 42 -19.40 -8.63 0.27
CA ALA A 42 -20.21 -7.95 1.27
C ALA A 42 -20.98 -6.80 0.60
N PRO A 43 -21.95 -6.15 1.26
CA PRO A 43 -22.50 -4.88 0.78
C PRO A 43 -21.36 -3.89 0.46
N GLY A 44 -21.37 -3.33 -0.76
CA GLY A 44 -20.34 -2.41 -1.25
C GLY A 44 -18.98 -3.03 -1.57
N VAL A 45 -18.79 -4.35 -1.46
CA VAL A 45 -17.51 -5.02 -1.75
C VAL A 45 -17.71 -6.12 -2.79
N ARG A 46 -17.09 -5.96 -3.95
CA ARG A 46 -17.14 -6.92 -5.07
C ARG A 46 -15.75 -7.44 -5.39
N TYR A 47 -15.69 -8.66 -5.88
CA TYR A 47 -14.49 -9.33 -6.32
C TYR A 47 -14.63 -9.76 -7.77
N THR A 48 -13.59 -9.55 -8.57
CA THR A 48 -13.49 -9.99 -9.97
C THR A 48 -12.08 -10.47 -10.26
N GLU A 49 -11.94 -11.26 -11.31
CA GLU A 49 -10.66 -11.71 -11.86
C GLU A 49 -10.59 -11.28 -13.33
N LEU A 50 -9.41 -11.03 -13.86
CA LEU A 50 -9.23 -10.77 -15.29
C LEU A 50 -7.83 -11.11 -15.75
N ASP A 51 -7.74 -11.57 -16.99
CA ASP A 51 -6.49 -11.68 -17.71
C ASP A 51 -6.10 -10.33 -18.31
N VAL A 52 -4.81 -10.02 -18.24
CA VAL A 52 -4.23 -8.76 -18.64
C VAL A 52 -3.12 -9.05 -19.66
N PRO A 53 -3.36 -8.75 -20.94
CA PRO A 53 -2.29 -8.77 -21.94
C PRO A 53 -1.18 -7.79 -21.54
N ALA A 54 0.06 -8.27 -21.55
CA ALA A 54 1.25 -7.48 -21.25
C ALA A 54 2.42 -7.88 -22.15
N SER A 55 3.45 -7.04 -22.16
CA SER A 55 4.67 -7.25 -22.94
C SER A 55 5.38 -8.56 -22.59
N SER A 56 5.28 -9.00 -21.33
CA SER A 56 5.82 -10.28 -20.85
C SER A 56 4.85 -11.46 -20.97
N GLY A 57 3.80 -11.35 -21.77
CA GLY A 57 2.72 -12.33 -21.87
C GLY A 57 1.52 -11.97 -21.00
N VAL A 58 0.58 -12.91 -20.83
CA VAL A 58 -0.63 -12.67 -20.04
C VAL A 58 -0.32 -12.71 -18.55
N ALA A 59 -0.75 -11.69 -17.82
CA ALA A 59 -0.81 -11.69 -16.36
C ALA A 59 -2.26 -11.89 -15.89
N HIS A 60 -2.47 -12.59 -14.78
CA HIS A 60 -3.78 -12.74 -14.16
C HIS A 60 -3.91 -11.79 -12.96
N ALA A 61 -5.03 -11.07 -12.87
CA ALA A 61 -5.26 -10.05 -11.85
C ALA A 61 -6.52 -10.35 -11.02
N HIS A 62 -6.37 -10.29 -9.70
CA HIS A 62 -7.47 -10.34 -8.74
C HIS A 62 -7.81 -8.92 -8.29
N VAL A 63 -9.08 -8.55 -8.37
CA VAL A 63 -9.53 -7.18 -8.13
C VAL A 63 -10.65 -7.14 -7.09
N LEU A 64 -10.46 -6.33 -6.05
CA LEU A 64 -11.52 -5.93 -5.14
C LEU A 64 -11.97 -4.51 -5.47
N SER A 65 -13.27 -4.34 -5.67
CA SER A 65 -13.92 -3.04 -5.80
C SER A 65 -14.67 -2.72 -4.51
N VAL A 66 -14.29 -1.64 -3.84
CA VAL A 66 -14.79 -1.23 -2.54
C VAL A 66 -15.49 0.14 -2.65
N ASP A 67 -16.79 0.17 -2.44
CA ASP A 67 -17.60 1.39 -2.44
C ASP A 67 -17.70 1.98 -1.03
N LEU A 68 -17.01 3.10 -0.81
CA LEU A 68 -16.95 3.79 0.47
C LEU A 68 -18.23 4.60 0.79
N ARG A 69 -19.16 4.73 -0.18
CA ARG A 69 -20.48 5.36 0.04
C ARG A 69 -21.40 4.44 0.82
N VAL A 70 -21.22 3.12 0.70
CA VAL A 70 -22.08 2.15 1.37
C VAL A 70 -21.89 2.25 2.89
N PRO A 71 -22.97 2.43 3.67
CA PRO A 71 -22.90 2.41 5.12
C PRO A 71 -22.25 1.13 5.64
N GLY A 72 -21.42 1.24 6.69
CA GLY A 72 -20.70 0.09 7.26
C GLY A 72 -19.42 -0.33 6.52
N VAL A 73 -19.21 0.09 5.26
CA VAL A 73 -17.93 -0.17 4.55
C VAL A 73 -16.84 0.78 5.03
N ARG A 74 -15.74 0.23 5.56
CA ARG A 74 -14.57 0.99 6.01
C ARG A 74 -13.28 0.33 5.53
N VAL A 75 -12.23 1.13 5.38
CA VAL A 75 -10.89 0.69 5.02
C VAL A 75 -9.94 1.06 6.16
N GLY A 76 -9.01 0.17 6.49
CA GLY A 76 -8.05 0.37 7.57
C GLY A 76 -6.74 -0.39 7.36
N LEU A 77 -5.76 -0.12 8.22
CA LEU A 77 -4.44 -0.75 8.15
C LEU A 77 -4.53 -2.15 8.76
N LEU A 78 -4.27 -3.18 7.95
CA LEU A 78 -3.89 -4.49 8.45
C LEU A 78 -2.46 -4.39 8.98
N ARG A 79 -2.20 -4.85 10.19
CA ARG A 79 -0.86 -4.84 10.78
C ARG A 79 -0.74 -5.86 11.91
N PRO A 80 0.45 -6.40 12.17
CA PRO A 80 0.74 -7.02 13.45
C PRO A 80 0.78 -5.92 14.52
N GLY A 81 0.54 -6.26 15.79
CA GLY A 81 0.40 -5.28 16.88
C GLY A 81 1.56 -4.28 17.03
N ALA A 82 2.73 -4.59 16.44
CA ALA A 82 3.91 -3.74 16.39
C ALA A 82 4.35 -3.41 14.95
N VAL A 83 5.01 -2.26 14.78
CA VAL A 83 5.51 -1.73 13.49
C VAL A 83 6.60 -2.63 12.89
N ALA A 84 7.51 -3.15 13.71
CA ALA A 84 8.59 -4.04 13.28
C ALA A 84 8.23 -5.53 13.34
N ALA A 85 6.95 -5.87 13.42
CA ALA A 85 6.48 -7.25 13.33
C ALA A 85 5.97 -7.55 11.91
N ARG A 86 5.86 -8.84 11.56
CA ARG A 86 5.35 -9.29 10.27
C ARG A 86 4.40 -10.47 10.45
N ALA A 87 3.41 -10.59 9.58
CA ALA A 87 2.53 -11.76 9.50
C ALA A 87 1.94 -11.90 8.09
N ALA A 88 1.48 -13.10 7.75
CA ALA A 88 0.75 -13.36 6.51
C ALA A 88 -0.53 -12.50 6.43
N VAL A 89 -0.89 -12.04 5.23
CA VAL A 89 -2.05 -11.15 5.01
C VAL A 89 -3.34 -11.84 5.47
N SER A 90 -3.48 -13.14 5.23
CA SER A 90 -4.64 -13.92 5.69
C SER A 90 -4.78 -13.91 7.21
N ARG A 91 -3.66 -14.03 7.94
CA ARG A 91 -3.65 -13.93 9.41
C ARG A 91 -4.01 -12.52 9.86
N LEU A 92 -3.45 -11.50 9.23
CA LEU A 92 -3.76 -10.10 9.57
C LEU A 92 -5.25 -9.79 9.34
N ALA A 93 -5.81 -10.19 8.20
CA ALA A 93 -7.20 -9.98 7.87
C ALA A 93 -8.13 -10.73 8.84
N ARG A 94 -7.82 -11.99 9.17
CA ARG A 94 -8.60 -12.78 10.13
C ARG A 94 -8.58 -12.15 11.52
N SER A 95 -7.41 -11.79 12.04
CA SER A 95 -7.27 -11.17 13.36
C SER A 95 -7.97 -9.81 13.46
N ALA A 96 -8.02 -9.05 12.38
CA ALA A 96 -8.70 -7.76 12.34
C ALA A 96 -10.21 -7.86 12.08
N GLY A 97 -10.72 -9.04 11.68
CA GLY A 97 -12.10 -9.23 11.24
C GLY A 97 -12.41 -8.61 9.87
N ALA A 98 -11.40 -8.43 9.01
CA ALA A 98 -11.58 -7.92 7.66
C ALA A 98 -12.38 -8.91 6.79
N VAL A 99 -13.18 -8.39 5.87
CA VAL A 99 -13.91 -9.19 4.87
C VAL A 99 -13.05 -9.45 3.63
N ALA A 100 -12.09 -8.57 3.36
CA ALA A 100 -11.12 -8.69 2.28
C ALA A 100 -9.91 -7.78 2.53
N GLY A 101 -8.85 -7.89 1.73
CA GLY A 101 -7.70 -7.01 1.81
C GLY A 101 -6.53 -7.43 0.92
N VAL A 102 -5.50 -6.61 0.89
CA VAL A 102 -4.22 -6.87 0.20
C VAL A 102 -3.03 -6.56 1.11
N ASN A 103 -1.82 -7.00 0.74
CA ASN A 103 -0.58 -6.51 1.38
C ASN A 103 -0.39 -5.00 1.14
N GLY A 104 0.59 -4.42 1.83
CA GLY A 104 0.80 -2.97 1.85
C GLY A 104 2.21 -2.56 1.42
N ASP A 105 2.82 -1.75 2.27
CA ASP A 105 4.05 -1.02 2.01
C ASP A 105 5.28 -1.94 1.85
N PHE A 106 6.30 -1.39 1.19
CA PHE A 106 7.65 -1.96 1.16
C PHE A 106 8.25 -1.96 2.56
N PHE A 107 9.25 -2.81 2.80
CA PHE A 107 9.80 -2.97 4.15
C PHE A 107 11.24 -3.49 4.17
N ASN A 108 11.92 -3.27 5.29
CA ASN A 108 13.25 -3.82 5.57
C ASN A 108 13.15 -5.34 5.83
N MET A 109 13.02 -6.10 4.74
CA MET A 109 12.73 -7.54 4.78
C MET A 109 13.95 -8.41 5.05
N SER A 110 15.13 -7.90 4.71
CA SER A 110 16.43 -8.56 4.82
C SER A 110 17.49 -7.52 5.14
N GLU A 111 18.57 -7.94 5.79
CA GLU A 111 19.69 -7.08 6.11
C GLU A 111 21.00 -7.78 5.75
N THR A 112 21.43 -7.57 4.51
CA THR A 112 22.67 -8.16 3.96
C THR A 112 23.78 -7.13 3.81
N GLN A 113 23.47 -5.85 3.99
CA GLN A 113 24.41 -4.74 3.75
C GLN A 113 25.23 -4.40 5.00
N HIS A 114 24.73 -4.78 6.19
CA HIS A 114 25.37 -4.48 7.47
C HIS A 114 25.55 -5.77 8.28
N PRO A 115 26.74 -6.38 8.28
CA PRO A 115 27.02 -7.58 9.07
C PRO A 115 26.70 -7.40 10.55
N GLY A 116 25.99 -8.35 11.15
CA GLY A 116 25.59 -8.32 12.56
C GLY A 116 24.28 -7.56 12.86
N VAL A 117 23.80 -6.74 11.92
CA VAL A 117 22.54 -6.00 12.08
C VAL A 117 21.37 -6.85 11.60
N GLN A 118 20.30 -6.91 12.40
CA GLN A 118 19.12 -7.70 12.07
C GLN A 118 18.13 -6.90 11.22
N ALA A 119 17.50 -7.57 10.25
CA ALA A 119 16.36 -7.02 9.54
C ALA A 119 15.21 -6.74 10.52
N THR A 120 14.74 -5.50 10.53
CA THR A 120 13.68 -5.07 11.43
C THR A 120 12.30 -5.55 11.01
N GLY A 121 12.09 -5.81 9.71
CA GLY A 121 10.77 -6.06 9.15
C GLY A 121 9.87 -4.83 9.07
N ALA A 122 10.31 -3.66 9.52
CA ALA A 122 9.48 -2.46 9.58
C ALA A 122 9.23 -1.86 8.18
N PRO A 123 8.05 -1.25 7.92
CA PRO A 123 7.71 -0.65 6.63
C PRO A 123 8.56 0.59 6.32
N VAL A 124 8.60 0.99 5.06
CA VAL A 124 9.33 2.16 4.53
C VAL A 124 8.63 3.47 4.90
N GLY A 125 7.39 3.62 4.47
CA GLY A 125 6.66 4.86 4.49
C GLY A 125 5.83 5.09 5.75
N PRO A 126 5.08 6.21 5.79
CA PRO A 126 4.23 6.55 6.92
C PRO A 126 3.10 5.54 7.11
N ALA A 127 2.69 5.34 8.37
CA ALA A 127 1.54 4.50 8.70
C ALA A 127 0.62 5.19 9.70
N ILE A 128 -0.68 5.22 9.38
CA ILE A 128 -1.75 5.66 10.27
C ILE A 128 -2.78 4.54 10.39
N ALA A 129 -3.18 4.21 11.61
CA ALA A 129 -4.21 3.22 11.89
C ALA A 129 -5.21 3.75 12.93
N GLY A 130 -6.49 3.79 12.58
CA GLY A 130 -7.54 4.30 13.46
C GLY A 130 -7.29 5.75 13.89
N GLY A 131 -6.75 6.58 12.99
CA GLY A 131 -6.39 7.97 13.29
C GLY A 131 -5.09 8.16 14.07
N ARG A 132 -4.44 7.08 14.50
CA ARG A 132 -3.19 7.14 15.27
C ARG A 132 -1.98 7.05 14.35
N THR A 133 -1.06 8.00 14.47
CA THR A 133 0.27 7.93 13.84
C THR A 133 1.06 6.77 14.45
N LEU A 134 1.52 5.85 13.60
CA LEU A 134 2.34 4.71 14.03
C LEU A 134 3.81 4.86 13.67
N LYS A 135 4.13 5.37 12.47
CA LYS A 135 5.52 5.62 12.05
C LYS A 135 5.62 6.70 10.97
N ALA A 136 6.79 7.29 10.82
CA ALA A 136 7.15 8.21 9.75
C ALA A 136 7.98 7.52 8.65
N ALA A 137 8.19 8.21 7.53
CA ALA A 137 8.99 7.72 6.42
C ALA A 137 10.48 7.64 6.76
N VAL A 138 11.18 6.63 6.23
CA VAL A 138 12.65 6.60 6.17
C VAL A 138 13.17 7.59 5.12
N PRO A 139 14.46 7.96 5.11
CA PRO A 139 15.08 8.66 3.98
C PRO A 139 14.92 7.93 2.65
N ASP A 140 14.86 8.66 1.54
CA ASP A 140 14.62 8.06 0.21
C ASP A 140 15.73 7.08 -0.20
N GLY A 141 17.00 7.39 0.10
CA GLY A 141 18.14 6.48 -0.14
C GLY A 141 18.14 5.24 0.75
N GLN A 142 17.32 5.21 1.80
CA GLN A 142 17.18 4.08 2.74
C GLN A 142 16.00 3.16 2.41
N ARG A 143 15.23 3.48 1.36
CA ARG A 143 14.04 2.73 0.97
C ARG A 143 14.40 1.32 0.49
N PHE A 144 13.52 0.36 0.79
CA PHE A 144 13.45 -0.94 0.11
C PHE A 144 12.38 -0.89 -0.99
N GLY A 145 12.65 -1.49 -2.15
CA GLY A 145 11.74 -1.48 -3.30
C GLY A 145 12.42 -0.99 -4.60
N PRO A 146 11.69 -0.98 -5.73
CA PRO A 146 12.18 -0.50 -7.03
C PRO A 146 12.48 1.00 -7.00
N ALA A 147 13.16 1.57 -8.00
CA ALA A 147 13.36 3.02 -8.05
C ALA A 147 12.05 3.80 -7.90
N LEU A 148 12.09 4.91 -7.15
CA LEU A 148 10.94 5.81 -7.02
C LEU A 148 10.76 6.58 -8.34
N PRO A 149 9.51 6.73 -8.83
CA PRO A 149 9.26 7.63 -9.96
C PRO A 149 9.72 9.07 -9.64
N PRO A 150 10.21 9.82 -10.63
CA PRO A 150 10.60 11.22 -10.44
C PRO A 150 9.50 12.05 -9.74
N GLY A 151 9.91 12.87 -8.77
CA GLY A 151 9.00 13.73 -8.00
C GLY A 151 8.18 13.02 -6.91
N THR A 152 8.45 11.73 -6.65
CA THR A 152 7.85 10.97 -5.55
C THR A 152 8.86 10.78 -4.42
N SER A 153 8.37 10.42 -3.23
CA SER A 153 9.20 10.17 -2.05
C SER A 153 8.63 9.05 -1.19
N THR A 154 9.46 8.52 -0.30
CA THR A 154 9.04 7.62 0.80
C THR A 154 7.91 8.17 1.68
N ARG A 155 7.67 9.49 1.66
CA ARG A 155 6.59 10.16 2.41
C ARG A 155 5.22 10.02 1.75
N ASP A 156 5.17 9.61 0.49
CA ASP A 156 3.91 9.45 -0.22
C ASP A 156 3.06 8.34 0.40
N VAL A 157 1.76 8.57 0.42
CA VAL A 157 0.77 7.63 0.96
C VAL A 157 -0.48 7.57 0.10
N LEU A 158 -1.12 6.40 0.13
CA LEU A 158 -2.55 6.29 -0.07
C LEU A 158 -3.22 6.24 1.30
N GLY A 159 -4.29 7.02 1.48
CA GLY A 159 -5.03 7.02 2.74
C GLY A 159 -6.50 7.34 2.60
N VAL A 160 -7.26 7.03 3.65
CA VAL A 160 -8.68 7.36 3.78
C VAL A 160 -8.85 8.38 4.90
N GLY A 161 -9.54 9.48 4.60
CA GLY A 161 -9.83 10.54 5.57
C GLY A 161 -11.00 10.22 6.49
N THR A 162 -11.20 11.05 7.51
CA THR A 162 -12.41 11.05 8.36
C THR A 162 -13.69 11.35 7.56
N ASP A 163 -13.56 11.97 6.39
CA ASP A 163 -14.63 12.19 5.40
C ASP A 163 -14.97 10.95 4.54
N ARG A 164 -14.37 9.79 4.85
CA ARG A 164 -14.55 8.52 4.14
C ARG A 164 -14.18 8.57 2.65
N ARG A 165 -13.26 9.44 2.27
CA ARG A 165 -12.69 9.47 0.90
C ARG A 165 -11.24 9.00 0.89
N ALA A 166 -10.92 8.16 -0.09
CA ALA A 166 -9.56 7.79 -0.43
C ALA A 166 -8.87 8.90 -1.22
N ARG A 167 -7.58 9.13 -0.99
CA ARG A 167 -6.76 10.10 -1.73
C ARG A 167 -5.27 9.78 -1.63
N LEU A 168 -4.49 10.30 -2.57
CA LEU A 168 -3.04 10.34 -2.49
C LEU A 168 -2.56 11.60 -1.74
N ASP A 169 -1.57 11.44 -0.87
CA ASP A 169 -0.94 12.56 -0.15
C ASP A 169 0.54 12.30 0.11
N SER A 170 1.21 13.24 0.75
CA SER A 170 2.53 13.07 1.35
C SER A 170 2.44 13.43 2.83
N LEU A 171 2.96 12.57 3.71
CA LEU A 171 2.92 12.79 5.17
C LEU A 171 4.32 13.04 5.72
N THR A 172 4.52 14.22 6.30
CA THR A 172 5.79 14.62 6.93
C THR A 172 5.68 14.60 8.44
N LEU A 173 6.72 14.11 9.12
CA LEU A 173 6.83 14.18 10.57
C LEU A 173 7.01 15.63 11.03
N LYS A 174 6.14 16.09 11.93
CA LYS A 174 6.40 17.24 12.79
C LYS A 174 6.48 16.75 14.22
N GLY A 175 7.67 16.79 14.80
CA GLY A 175 7.88 16.38 16.17
C GLY A 175 9.11 17.02 16.79
N SER A 176 9.16 16.99 18.12
CA SER A 176 10.24 17.58 18.89
C SER A 176 10.40 16.92 20.26
N VAL A 177 11.59 17.08 20.82
CA VAL A 177 11.93 16.80 22.22
C VAL A 177 12.24 18.13 22.90
N THR A 178 11.42 18.53 23.87
CA THR A 178 11.63 19.75 24.65
C THR A 178 12.33 19.40 25.96
N THR A 179 13.46 20.05 26.22
CA THR A 179 14.31 19.84 27.40
C THR A 179 14.61 21.19 28.06
N ALA A 180 15.30 21.20 29.19
CA ALA A 180 15.74 22.45 29.82
C ALA A 180 16.71 23.25 28.92
N GLY A 181 17.51 22.55 28.11
CA GLY A 181 18.48 23.14 27.19
C GLY A 181 17.90 23.58 25.83
N GLY A 182 16.58 23.49 25.64
CA GLY A 182 15.90 23.93 24.43
C GLY A 182 15.07 22.83 23.76
N THR A 183 14.78 23.01 22.47
CA THR A 183 13.95 22.09 21.68
C THR A 183 14.77 21.44 20.58
N LEU A 184 14.76 20.11 20.54
CA LEU A 184 15.40 19.29 19.51
C LEU A 184 14.32 18.82 18.51
N PRO A 185 14.47 19.01 17.20
CA PRO A 185 13.53 18.45 16.23
C PRO A 185 13.67 16.92 16.15
N LEU A 186 12.56 16.21 15.98
CA LEU A 186 12.58 14.79 15.66
C LEU A 186 12.75 14.60 14.15
N GLY A 187 13.77 13.84 13.76
CA GLY A 187 14.01 13.40 12.39
C GLY A 187 13.30 12.08 12.05
N GLY A 188 12.82 11.33 13.05
CA GLY A 188 12.17 10.05 12.81
C GLY A 188 11.19 9.59 13.88
N LEU A 189 10.29 8.68 13.49
CA LEU A 189 9.33 8.03 14.38
C LEU A 189 9.15 6.55 13.98
N ASN A 190 9.52 5.62 14.87
CA ASN A 190 9.38 4.17 14.69
C ASN A 190 9.85 3.69 13.29
N GLN A 191 11.07 4.08 12.90
CA GLN A 191 11.61 3.79 11.57
C GLN A 191 12.96 3.10 11.66
N TYR A 192 13.21 2.21 10.70
CA TYR A 192 14.43 1.41 10.65
C TYR A 192 15.63 2.17 10.08
N ALA A 193 15.48 3.44 9.67
CA ALA A 193 16.57 4.30 9.23
C ALA A 193 16.25 5.75 9.61
N LEU A 194 17.09 6.36 10.43
CA LEU A 194 17.02 7.77 10.79
C LEU A 194 17.84 8.61 9.82
N PRO A 195 17.37 9.82 9.48
CA PRO A 195 18.21 10.78 8.77
C PRO A 195 19.54 11.00 9.50
N GLU A 196 20.59 11.27 8.77
CA GLU A 196 21.88 11.67 9.33
C GLU A 196 21.70 12.87 10.29
N ASP A 197 22.53 12.94 11.33
CA ASP A 197 22.54 14.05 12.31
C ASP A 197 21.24 14.22 13.13
N SER A 198 20.34 13.25 13.09
CA SER A 198 18.99 13.39 13.64
C SER A 198 18.74 12.61 14.94
N VAL A 199 17.64 12.97 15.61
CA VAL A 199 17.06 12.22 16.73
C VAL A 199 15.76 11.57 16.28
N GLY A 200 15.66 10.25 16.45
CA GLY A 200 14.44 9.47 16.23
C GLY A 200 13.72 9.12 17.52
N ALA A 201 12.39 9.07 17.48
CA ALA A 201 11.58 8.57 18.59
C ALA A 201 11.06 7.15 18.30
N PHE A 202 11.25 6.25 19.26
CA PHE A 202 10.69 4.90 19.27
C PHE A 202 9.71 4.77 20.43
N THR A 203 8.50 4.33 20.13
CA THR A 203 7.40 4.21 21.09
C THR A 203 7.08 2.74 21.32
N ALA A 204 6.13 2.44 22.22
CA ALA A 204 5.57 1.09 22.37
C ALA A 204 5.06 0.45 21.06
N ALA A 205 4.74 1.26 20.03
CA ALA A 205 4.35 0.74 18.72
C ALA A 205 5.49 0.08 17.95
N TRP A 206 6.77 0.32 18.29
CA TRP A 206 7.92 -0.23 17.57
C TRP A 206 7.93 -1.77 17.56
N GLY A 207 7.75 -2.38 18.74
CA GLY A 207 7.92 -3.81 18.94
C GLY A 207 9.30 -4.16 19.49
N GLY A 208 9.71 -5.41 19.30
CA GLY A 208 10.93 -5.97 19.91
C GLY A 208 12.21 -5.85 19.08
N ALA A 209 12.14 -5.37 17.84
CA ALA A 209 13.30 -5.32 16.93
C ALA A 209 14.42 -4.43 17.49
N SER A 210 15.67 -4.78 17.16
CA SER A 210 16.82 -3.92 17.43
C SER A 210 16.63 -2.56 16.76
N ARG A 211 16.99 -1.49 17.47
CA ARG A 211 17.00 -0.12 16.93
C ARG A 211 18.30 0.23 16.21
N GLU A 212 19.28 -0.66 16.25
CA GLU A 212 20.60 -0.50 15.61
C GLU A 212 20.52 -0.22 14.12
N ARG A 213 19.62 -0.90 13.39
CA ARG A 213 19.43 -0.65 11.95
C ARG A 213 19.09 0.82 11.65
N ALA A 214 18.46 1.51 12.61
CA ALA A 214 18.07 2.91 12.50
C ALA A 214 19.24 3.87 12.35
N THR A 215 20.45 3.45 12.68
CA THR A 215 21.67 4.27 12.58
C THR A 215 22.60 3.79 11.46
N CYS A 216 22.08 3.02 10.49
CA CYS A 216 22.85 2.47 9.38
C CYS A 216 22.58 3.13 8.03
N GLY A 217 23.67 3.34 7.28
CA GLY A 217 23.71 4.05 6.00
C GLY A 217 23.52 5.56 6.10
N THR A 218 23.46 6.21 4.94
CA THR A 218 23.28 7.67 4.79
C THR A 218 21.91 8.00 4.19
N ASP A 219 21.57 9.26 4.07
CA ASP A 219 20.29 9.67 3.46
C ASP A 219 20.16 9.27 1.98
N SER A 220 21.30 9.04 1.31
CA SER A 220 21.40 8.69 -0.11
C SER A 220 21.94 7.29 -0.39
N ASP A 221 22.60 6.63 0.55
CA ASP A 221 23.20 5.31 0.38
C ASP A 221 22.82 4.35 1.52
N ARG A 222 21.98 3.36 1.17
CA ARG A 222 21.55 2.31 2.09
C ARG A 222 22.69 1.38 2.52
N ALA A 223 23.75 1.23 1.71
CA ALA A 223 24.84 0.29 1.96
C ALA A 223 25.97 0.87 2.83
N ALA A 224 25.97 2.18 3.05
CA ALA A 224 27.00 2.84 3.84
C ALA A 224 27.00 2.32 5.30
N PRO A 225 28.14 2.38 6.01
CA PRO A 225 28.26 1.78 7.33
C PRO A 225 27.28 2.34 8.37
N CYS A 226 27.11 1.59 9.46
CA CYS A 226 26.44 2.12 10.64
C CYS A 226 27.26 3.19 11.36
N SER A 227 26.55 4.21 11.83
CA SER A 227 27.13 5.26 12.66
C SER A 227 27.71 4.67 13.93
N LYS A 228 28.95 5.06 14.24
CA LYS A 228 29.58 4.76 15.53
C LYS A 228 29.27 5.82 16.58
N ASP A 229 28.81 7.00 16.15
CA ASP A 229 28.43 8.10 17.03
C ASP A 229 26.93 8.02 17.30
N THR A 230 26.54 7.24 18.31
CA THR A 230 25.13 7.05 18.69
C THR A 230 24.92 7.35 20.16
N HIS A 231 23.66 7.62 20.52
CA HIS A 231 23.24 7.71 21.91
C HIS A 231 21.75 7.42 22.03
N GLU A 232 21.37 6.64 23.04
CA GLU A 232 19.98 6.28 23.32
C GLU A 232 19.55 6.85 24.67
N VAL A 233 18.37 7.46 24.73
CA VAL A 233 17.79 8.04 25.94
C VAL A 233 16.36 7.54 26.10
N THR A 234 16.03 6.92 27.22
CA THR A 234 14.66 6.47 27.52
C THR A 234 13.94 7.52 28.34
N VAL A 235 12.78 7.97 27.86
CA VAL A 235 11.90 8.93 28.51
C VAL A 235 10.61 8.23 28.94
N ARG A 236 10.25 8.35 30.23
CA ARG A 236 8.99 7.86 30.78
C ARG A 236 8.39 8.92 31.72
N GLY A 237 7.10 9.20 31.57
CA GLY A 237 6.43 10.22 32.38
C GLY A 237 7.04 11.63 32.23
N GLY A 238 7.59 11.95 31.05
CA GLY A 238 8.22 13.25 30.77
C GLY A 238 9.61 13.44 31.40
N ARG A 239 10.24 12.36 31.89
CA ARG A 239 11.60 12.39 32.44
C ARG A 239 12.49 11.32 31.82
N VAL A 240 13.78 11.63 31.72
CA VAL A 240 14.81 10.65 31.37
C VAL A 240 14.94 9.64 32.50
N VAL A 241 14.84 8.35 32.18
CA VAL A 241 14.92 7.24 33.15
C VAL A 241 16.13 6.33 32.92
N SER A 242 16.70 6.35 31.71
CA SER A 242 17.95 5.65 31.40
C SER A 242 18.58 6.22 30.14
N GLU A 243 19.87 5.97 29.98
CA GLU A 243 20.64 6.32 28.80
C GLU A 243 21.65 5.21 28.46
N ALA A 244 22.06 5.14 27.20
CA ALA A 244 23.04 4.18 26.73
C ALA A 244 23.84 4.75 25.54
N ALA A 245 25.09 4.32 25.41
CA ALA A 245 25.94 4.74 24.29
C ALA A 245 25.49 4.15 22.95
N ALA A 246 24.83 2.99 22.93
CA ALA A 246 24.42 2.30 21.71
C ALA A 246 22.89 2.07 21.67
N PRO A 247 22.27 1.98 20.48
CA PRO A 247 20.86 1.65 20.36
C PRO A 247 20.55 0.27 20.93
N GLY A 248 19.49 0.19 21.72
CA GLY A 248 19.05 -1.04 22.33
C GLY A 248 18.14 -1.89 21.44
N ARG A 249 17.65 -2.98 22.03
CA ARG A 249 16.66 -3.89 21.44
C ARG A 249 15.53 -4.16 22.42
N GLY A 250 14.49 -4.85 21.95
CA GLY A 250 13.39 -5.29 22.80
C GLY A 250 12.22 -4.31 22.88
N PRO A 251 11.10 -4.77 23.47
CA PRO A 251 9.85 -4.04 23.52
C PRO A 251 9.96 -2.76 24.36
N ILE A 252 9.19 -1.75 23.99
CA ILE A 252 9.09 -0.48 24.72
C ILE A 252 7.76 -0.46 25.48
N ALA A 253 7.80 -0.17 26.78
CA ALA A 253 6.60 -0.12 27.61
C ALA A 253 5.65 1.00 27.18
N SER A 254 4.34 0.82 27.44
CA SER A 254 3.35 1.88 27.21
C SER A 254 3.71 3.12 28.03
N GLY A 255 3.54 4.31 27.44
CA GLY A 255 3.90 5.59 28.06
C GLY A 255 5.41 5.87 28.10
N THR A 256 6.23 5.02 27.47
CA THR A 256 7.67 5.21 27.33
C THR A 256 8.02 5.53 25.87
N THR A 257 8.99 6.43 25.69
CA THR A 257 9.61 6.72 24.41
C THR A 257 11.12 6.56 24.54
N VAL A 258 11.73 5.81 23.62
CA VAL A 258 13.17 5.70 23.48
C VAL A 258 13.61 6.64 22.36
N LEU A 259 14.45 7.60 22.68
CA LEU A 259 15.08 8.51 21.73
C LEU A 259 16.40 7.89 21.28
N VAL A 260 16.62 7.78 19.98
CA VAL A 260 17.90 7.33 19.42
C VAL A 260 18.46 8.48 18.58
N GLY A 261 19.65 8.95 18.94
CA GLY A 261 20.40 9.95 18.20
C GLY A 261 21.56 9.30 17.45
N ARG A 262 21.86 9.83 16.27
CA ARG A 262 23.07 9.52 15.50
C ARG A 262 23.80 10.82 15.14
N GLU A 263 25.13 10.77 15.11
CA GLU A 263 26.03 11.90 14.86
C GLU A 263 25.67 13.15 15.70
N GLU A 264 25.31 14.27 15.09
CA GLU A 264 24.88 15.47 15.82
C GLU A 264 23.68 15.22 16.74
N GLY A 265 22.76 14.34 16.34
CA GLY A 265 21.64 13.92 17.19
C GLY A 265 22.12 13.19 18.45
N ALA A 266 23.15 12.35 18.33
CA ALA A 266 23.75 11.67 19.47
C ALA A 266 24.43 12.68 20.42
N ARG A 267 25.20 13.63 19.87
CA ARG A 267 25.84 14.71 20.66
C ARG A 267 24.84 15.55 21.43
N LYS A 268 23.66 15.82 20.85
CA LYS A 268 22.56 16.53 21.51
C LYS A 268 21.94 15.71 22.65
N LEU A 269 21.73 14.41 22.44
CA LEU A 269 21.13 13.55 23.47
C LEU A 269 22.06 13.30 24.67
N ARG A 270 23.39 13.25 24.47
CA ARG A 270 24.38 13.09 25.57
C ARG A 270 24.37 14.22 26.59
N LYS A 271 23.72 15.34 26.28
CA LYS A 271 23.56 16.48 27.20
C LYS A 271 22.42 16.25 28.20
N LEU A 272 21.65 15.18 28.04
CA LEU A 272 20.61 14.81 28.98
C LEU A 272 21.18 13.83 30.00
N SER A 273 20.65 13.86 31.21
CA SER A 273 20.99 12.93 32.27
C SER A 273 19.72 12.35 32.90
N VAL A 274 19.85 11.21 33.55
CA VAL A 274 18.75 10.59 34.29
C VAL A 274 18.13 11.58 35.28
N GLY A 275 16.80 11.72 35.23
CA GLY A 275 16.03 12.69 36.02
C GLY A 275 15.60 13.94 35.26
N ASP A 276 16.30 14.29 34.17
CA ASP A 276 16.00 15.48 33.37
C ASP A 276 14.60 15.44 32.78
N ARG A 277 13.98 16.62 32.65
CA ARG A 277 12.70 16.75 31.95
C ARG A 277 12.92 16.66 30.44
N ALA A 278 12.16 15.78 29.80
CA ALA A 278 12.14 15.62 28.35
C ALA A 278 10.70 15.38 27.87
N GLY A 279 10.11 16.38 27.20
CA GLY A 279 8.79 16.30 26.62
C GLY A 279 8.85 15.91 25.15
N VAL A 280 8.31 14.74 24.78
CA VAL A 280 8.28 14.28 23.39
C VAL A 280 6.89 14.52 22.78
N ARG A 281 6.86 15.18 21.62
CA ARG A 281 5.62 15.38 20.84
C ARG A 281 5.87 15.05 19.39
N HIS A 282 4.91 14.41 18.73
CA HIS A 282 4.99 14.10 17.31
C HIS A 282 3.61 13.98 16.66
N ARG A 283 3.53 14.32 15.38
CA ARG A 283 2.39 14.03 14.51
C ARG A 283 2.85 13.94 13.06
N LEU A 284 2.09 13.24 12.23
CA LEU A 284 2.22 13.37 10.78
C LEU A 284 1.35 14.51 10.28
N VAL A 285 1.88 15.28 9.34
CA VAL A 285 1.20 16.41 8.70
C VAL A 285 1.10 16.12 7.22
N ALA A 286 -0.13 16.18 6.72
CA ALA A 286 -0.44 16.04 5.31
C ALA A 286 0.02 17.27 4.52
N ALA A 287 0.60 17.04 3.33
CA ALA A 287 1.06 18.10 2.45
C ALA A 287 -0.12 18.77 1.72
N ARG A 288 -1.12 18.00 1.33
CA ARG A 288 -2.24 18.47 0.50
C ARG A 288 -3.58 18.47 1.25
N SER A 289 -3.91 17.37 1.91
CA SER A 289 -5.19 17.21 2.60
C SER A 289 -5.25 18.05 3.87
N ARG A 290 -6.36 18.76 4.06
CA ARG A 290 -6.74 19.36 5.36
C ARG A 290 -7.55 18.42 6.23
N THR A 291 -7.95 17.27 5.69
CA THR A 291 -8.73 16.24 6.39
C THR A 291 -7.81 15.26 7.10
N PRO A 292 -7.99 15.02 8.41
CA PRO A 292 -7.27 13.98 9.14
C PRO A 292 -7.49 12.59 8.53
N TYR A 293 -6.44 11.77 8.54
CA TYR A 293 -6.51 10.39 8.07
C TYR A 293 -6.95 9.45 9.17
N VAL A 294 -7.91 8.57 8.89
CA VAL A 294 -8.18 7.39 9.74
C VAL A 294 -7.23 6.24 9.42
N PHE A 295 -6.72 6.23 8.19
CA PHE A 295 -5.85 5.21 7.63
C PHE A 295 -4.90 5.83 6.62
N ALA A 296 -3.63 5.44 6.65
CA ALA A 296 -2.65 5.74 5.61
C ALA A 296 -1.59 4.64 5.55
N VAL A 297 -1.12 4.33 4.34
CA VAL A 297 -0.08 3.33 4.05
C VAL A 297 0.91 3.87 3.02
N GLY A 298 2.20 3.55 3.21
CA GLY A 298 3.28 3.87 2.29
C GLY A 298 3.28 3.03 1.01
N GLY A 299 4.12 3.44 0.06
CA GLY A 299 4.21 2.92 -1.31
C GLY A 299 4.70 4.05 -2.23
N HIS A 300 4.24 4.10 -3.48
CA HIS A 300 4.45 5.29 -4.31
C HIS A 300 3.33 5.44 -5.37
N PRO A 301 3.00 6.67 -5.80
CA PRO A 301 2.00 6.88 -6.83
C PRO A 301 2.49 6.38 -8.19
N VAL A 302 1.54 5.91 -9.01
CA VAL A 302 1.77 5.50 -10.41
C VAL A 302 0.77 6.13 -11.39
N LEU A 303 -0.38 6.59 -10.87
CA LEU A 303 -1.35 7.37 -11.62
C LEU A 303 -1.76 8.57 -10.76
N ALA A 304 -1.83 9.76 -11.35
CA ALA A 304 -2.32 10.96 -10.70
C ALA A 304 -3.19 11.76 -11.67
N ALA A 305 -4.37 12.18 -11.22
CA ALA A 305 -5.32 12.97 -12.01
C ALA A 305 -5.62 12.37 -13.41
N GLY A 306 -5.67 11.04 -13.50
CA GLY A 306 -5.95 10.28 -14.72
C GLY A 306 -4.76 10.09 -15.66
N ARG A 307 -3.54 10.51 -15.26
CA ARG A 307 -2.33 10.38 -16.07
C ARG A 307 -1.28 9.51 -15.38
N PRO A 308 -0.61 8.59 -16.11
CA PRO A 308 0.56 7.89 -15.58
C PRO A 308 1.65 8.90 -15.19
N LEU A 309 2.35 8.64 -14.09
CA LEU A 309 3.50 9.46 -13.73
C LEU A 309 4.62 9.30 -14.78
N PRO A 310 5.48 10.31 -14.98
CA PRO A 310 6.65 10.16 -15.84
C PRO A 310 7.65 9.18 -15.22
N GLY A 311 8.44 8.50 -16.07
CA GLY A 311 9.55 7.65 -15.62
C GLY A 311 9.14 6.37 -14.87
N LEU A 312 7.91 5.89 -15.05
CA LEU A 312 7.52 4.57 -14.56
C LEU A 312 8.34 3.49 -15.28
N ASP A 313 8.83 2.51 -14.53
CA ASP A 313 9.51 1.34 -15.08
C ASP A 313 8.59 0.57 -16.03
N ASP A 314 9.00 0.53 -17.29
CA ASP A 314 8.34 -0.13 -18.42
C ASP A 314 9.11 -1.38 -18.89
N ARG A 315 10.14 -1.81 -18.14
CA ARG A 315 11.04 -2.90 -18.55
C ARG A 315 11.01 -4.10 -17.62
N THR A 316 10.79 -3.88 -16.32
CA THR A 316 10.90 -4.96 -15.32
C THR A 316 9.51 -5.49 -14.92
N PRO A 317 9.03 -6.59 -15.51
CA PRO A 317 7.80 -7.20 -15.09
C PRO A 317 7.99 -7.93 -13.75
N ALA A 318 6.98 -7.86 -12.89
CA ALA A 318 6.91 -8.67 -11.69
C ALA A 318 5.44 -8.86 -11.26
N VAL A 319 5.19 -9.82 -10.36
CA VAL A 319 3.91 -9.86 -9.64
C VAL A 319 3.76 -8.57 -8.82
N ARG A 320 2.65 -7.85 -8.95
CA ARG A 320 2.43 -6.53 -8.35
C ARG A 320 1.20 -6.52 -7.47
N THR A 321 1.18 -5.57 -6.54
CA THR A 321 -0.01 -5.17 -5.80
C THR A 321 -0.20 -3.67 -5.96
N ALA A 322 -1.42 -3.22 -6.20
CA ALA A 322 -1.74 -1.81 -6.40
C ALA A 322 -3.08 -1.45 -5.80
N ALA A 323 -3.24 -0.16 -5.48
CA ALA A 323 -4.48 0.42 -4.98
C ALA A 323 -4.86 1.64 -5.83
N GLY A 324 -6.08 1.65 -6.35
CA GLY A 324 -6.63 2.68 -7.22
C GLY A 324 -7.77 3.42 -6.56
N ILE A 325 -7.92 4.69 -6.89
CA ILE A 325 -8.91 5.60 -6.37
C ILE A 325 -9.78 6.07 -7.53
N ALA A 326 -11.08 5.82 -7.41
CA ALA A 326 -12.10 6.18 -8.39
C ALA A 326 -13.22 7.02 -7.75
N ASP A 327 -14.10 7.56 -8.58
CA ASP A 327 -15.32 8.27 -8.16
C ASP A 327 -15.04 9.41 -7.15
N GLY A 328 -13.97 10.17 -7.38
CA GLY A 328 -13.56 11.28 -6.49
C GLY A 328 -13.19 10.83 -5.07
N GLY A 329 -12.58 9.65 -4.93
CA GLY A 329 -12.22 9.10 -3.63
C GLY A 329 -13.29 8.24 -2.98
N ARG A 330 -14.45 8.04 -3.63
CA ARG A 330 -15.57 7.27 -3.07
C ARG A 330 -15.50 5.78 -3.38
N ARG A 331 -14.60 5.36 -4.27
CA ARG A 331 -14.37 3.97 -4.61
C ARG A 331 -12.88 3.65 -4.57
N LEU A 332 -12.53 2.54 -3.94
CA LEU A 332 -11.18 2.00 -3.89
C LEU A 332 -11.12 0.69 -4.69
N LEU A 333 -10.09 0.54 -5.51
CA LEU A 333 -9.80 -0.66 -6.28
C LEU A 333 -8.52 -1.27 -5.69
N LEU A 334 -8.56 -2.50 -5.20
CA LEU A 334 -7.37 -3.19 -4.71
C LEU A 334 -7.05 -4.34 -5.66
N VAL A 335 -5.83 -4.37 -6.17
CA VAL A 335 -5.38 -5.34 -7.16
C VAL A 335 -4.18 -6.10 -6.62
N ALA A 336 -4.19 -7.41 -6.76
CA ALA A 336 -2.99 -8.24 -6.67
C ALA A 336 -2.90 -9.14 -7.89
N LEU A 337 -1.71 -9.23 -8.48
CA LEU A 337 -1.45 -10.17 -9.56
C LEU A 337 -1.26 -11.59 -9.00
N ASP A 338 -1.62 -12.56 -9.82
CA ASP A 338 -1.39 -13.97 -9.52
C ASP A 338 0.07 -14.36 -9.79
N GLY A 339 0.63 -15.17 -8.90
CA GLY A 339 2.01 -15.64 -8.93
C GLY A 339 2.15 -17.11 -9.32
N ALA A 340 1.08 -17.76 -9.81
CA ALA A 340 1.14 -19.12 -10.34
C ALA A 340 2.16 -19.22 -11.48
N PRO A 341 2.78 -20.39 -11.73
CA PRO A 341 3.86 -20.55 -12.69
C PRO A 341 3.61 -19.94 -14.08
N GLU A 342 2.38 -19.99 -14.56
CA GLU A 342 1.90 -19.45 -15.83
C GLU A 342 1.78 -17.92 -15.85
N PHE A 343 1.50 -17.28 -14.71
CA PHE A 343 1.26 -15.83 -14.60
C PHE A 343 2.38 -15.06 -13.89
N ARG A 344 3.35 -15.76 -13.27
CA ARG A 344 4.39 -15.18 -12.39
C ARG A 344 5.28 -14.11 -13.00
N ARG A 345 5.29 -13.95 -14.33
CA ARG A 345 5.97 -12.84 -14.99
C ARG A 345 5.35 -11.50 -14.60
N GLY A 346 4.02 -11.45 -14.47
CA GLY A 346 3.30 -10.28 -13.98
C GLY A 346 3.37 -9.07 -14.92
N LEU A 347 3.43 -7.87 -14.33
CA LEU A 347 3.39 -6.58 -15.04
C LEU A 347 4.55 -5.67 -14.65
N THR A 348 4.96 -4.83 -15.58
CA THR A 348 5.80 -3.66 -15.31
C THR A 348 5.01 -2.63 -14.48
N VAL A 349 5.70 -1.62 -13.94
CA VAL A 349 5.04 -0.55 -13.18
C VAL A 349 4.15 0.30 -14.11
N ALA A 350 4.61 0.56 -15.33
CA ALA A 350 3.86 1.25 -16.36
C ALA A 350 2.58 0.49 -16.77
N GLU A 351 2.68 -0.82 -17.01
CA GLU A 351 1.51 -1.66 -17.32
C GLU A 351 0.54 -1.75 -16.14
N THR A 352 1.04 -1.75 -14.90
CA THR A 352 0.20 -1.69 -13.70
C THR A 352 -0.59 -0.37 -13.66
N ALA A 353 0.04 0.77 -13.96
CA ALA A 353 -0.68 2.05 -14.06
C ALA A 353 -1.76 2.01 -15.15
N ALA A 354 -1.46 1.41 -16.31
CA ALA A 354 -2.42 1.23 -17.39
C ALA A 354 -3.61 0.33 -17.00
N LEU A 355 -3.35 -0.79 -16.29
CA LEU A 355 -4.40 -1.63 -15.70
C LEU A 355 -5.28 -0.83 -14.75
N MET A 356 -4.70 -0.07 -13.82
CA MET A 356 -5.48 0.72 -12.86
C MET A 356 -6.35 1.77 -13.55
N SER A 357 -5.82 2.44 -14.59
CA SER A 357 -6.59 3.37 -15.42
C SER A 357 -7.76 2.66 -16.13
N ARG A 358 -7.52 1.48 -16.73
CA ARG A 358 -8.56 0.66 -17.37
C ARG A 358 -9.66 0.20 -16.41
N LEU A 359 -9.31 -0.06 -15.15
CA LEU A 359 -10.27 -0.39 -14.10
C LEU A 359 -11.07 0.85 -13.59
N GLY A 360 -10.77 2.05 -14.11
CA GLY A 360 -11.47 3.29 -13.80
C GLY A 360 -10.84 4.12 -12.68
N ALA A 361 -9.62 3.80 -12.24
CA ALA A 361 -8.89 4.63 -11.29
C ALA A 361 -8.47 5.95 -11.94
N ARG A 362 -8.61 7.07 -11.22
CA ARG A 362 -8.00 8.35 -11.58
C ARG A 362 -6.67 8.60 -10.87
N ASP A 363 -6.54 8.08 -9.66
CA ASP A 363 -5.27 8.04 -8.95
C ASP A 363 -4.96 6.58 -8.62
N ALA A 364 -3.68 6.20 -8.61
CA ALA A 364 -3.28 4.85 -8.28
C ALA A 364 -1.90 4.82 -7.62
N PHE A 365 -1.73 3.83 -6.77
CA PHE A 365 -0.61 3.70 -5.86
C PHE A 365 -0.06 2.28 -5.93
N ASN A 366 1.22 2.16 -6.20
CA ASN A 366 1.92 0.90 -6.21
C ASN A 366 2.36 0.53 -4.80
N LEU A 367 2.11 -0.73 -4.44
CA LEU A 367 2.41 -1.33 -3.15
C LEU A 367 3.54 -2.35 -3.32
N ASP A 368 3.97 -2.98 -2.23
CA ASP A 368 4.97 -4.03 -2.30
C ASP A 368 4.50 -5.21 -3.16
N GLY A 369 5.41 -5.76 -3.95
CA GLY A 369 5.13 -6.74 -4.98
C GLY A 369 5.86 -8.06 -4.76
N GLY A 370 6.09 -8.80 -5.85
CA GLY A 370 6.72 -10.11 -5.85
C GLY A 370 6.01 -11.06 -4.88
N GLY A 371 6.81 -11.77 -4.09
CA GLY A 371 6.30 -12.72 -3.10
C GLY A 371 5.47 -12.11 -1.96
N SER A 372 5.41 -10.79 -1.84
CA SER A 372 4.50 -10.11 -0.90
C SER A 372 3.07 -10.00 -1.44
N SER A 373 2.89 -10.07 -2.77
CA SER A 373 1.60 -9.85 -3.43
C SER A 373 0.57 -10.88 -2.98
N THR A 374 -0.39 -10.44 -2.18
CA THR A 374 -1.41 -11.31 -1.61
C THR A 374 -2.73 -10.56 -1.52
N LEU A 375 -3.78 -11.13 -2.07
CA LEU A 375 -5.17 -10.69 -1.91
C LEU A 375 -5.95 -11.75 -1.15
N VAL A 376 -6.69 -11.30 -0.14
CA VAL A 376 -7.59 -12.14 0.64
C VAL A 376 -9.02 -11.62 0.53
N ALA A 377 -9.98 -12.54 0.47
CA ALA A 377 -11.40 -12.20 0.48
C ALA A 377 -12.21 -13.35 1.08
N ARG A 378 -13.32 -13.04 1.74
CA ARG A 378 -14.30 -14.07 2.11
C ARG A 378 -14.89 -14.70 0.85
N ARG A 379 -15.17 -15.99 0.88
CA ARG A 379 -16.02 -16.62 -0.13
C ARG A 379 -17.48 -16.26 0.16
N PRO A 380 -18.36 -16.19 -0.86
CA PRO A 380 -19.81 -16.13 -0.62
C PRO A 380 -20.23 -17.24 0.35
N GLY A 381 -20.98 -16.91 1.41
CA GLY A 381 -21.37 -17.85 2.47
C GLY A 381 -20.24 -18.26 3.45
N GLY A 382 -19.01 -17.82 3.24
CA GLY A 382 -17.85 -18.16 4.08
C GLY A 382 -17.64 -17.21 5.27
N GLY A 383 -17.07 -17.75 6.37
CA GLY A 383 -16.81 -17.01 7.61
C GLY A 383 -15.59 -16.08 7.56
N SER A 384 -14.40 -16.62 7.28
CA SER A 384 -13.13 -15.86 7.31
C SER A 384 -12.59 -15.58 5.91
N ALA A 385 -11.86 -14.47 5.75
CA ALA A 385 -11.14 -14.17 4.51
C ALA A 385 -10.03 -15.20 4.26
N VAL A 386 -9.89 -15.61 3.01
CA VAL A 386 -8.89 -16.58 2.54
C VAL A 386 -8.14 -16.00 1.36
N VAL A 387 -6.92 -16.50 1.11
CA VAL A 387 -6.11 -16.12 -0.05
C VAL A 387 -6.85 -16.47 -1.34
N ARG A 388 -6.81 -15.55 -2.30
CA ARG A 388 -7.48 -15.66 -3.61
C ARG A 388 -6.52 -15.79 -4.79
N ASN A 389 -5.33 -15.20 -4.68
CA ASN A 389 -4.25 -15.33 -5.67
C ASN A 389 -3.22 -16.38 -5.24
N HIS A 390 -2.29 -16.75 -6.11
CA HIS A 390 -1.14 -17.58 -5.73
C HIS A 390 0.06 -16.70 -5.36
N PRO A 391 0.59 -16.76 -4.12
CA PRO A 391 1.83 -16.07 -3.80
C PRO A 391 3.00 -16.61 -4.63
N SER A 392 3.76 -15.72 -5.28
CA SER A 392 4.82 -16.13 -6.21
C SER A 392 6.01 -16.86 -5.55
N GLY A 393 6.10 -16.81 -4.22
CA GLY A 393 7.08 -17.55 -3.42
C GLY A 393 6.60 -18.93 -2.96
N GLY A 394 5.44 -19.42 -3.45
CA GLY A 394 4.84 -20.69 -3.07
C GLY A 394 4.00 -20.66 -1.78
N ALA A 395 4.25 -19.68 -0.90
CA ALA A 395 3.46 -19.44 0.31
C ALA A 395 3.35 -17.94 0.60
N GLU A 396 2.37 -17.55 1.43
CA GLU A 396 2.23 -16.15 1.87
C GLU A 396 3.50 -15.67 2.59
N ARG A 397 4.12 -14.60 2.08
CA ARG A 397 5.21 -13.94 2.78
C ARG A 397 4.67 -13.16 3.98
N PRO A 398 5.32 -13.23 5.16
CA PRO A 398 5.03 -12.31 6.25
C PRO A 398 5.35 -10.86 5.87
N VAL A 399 4.34 -9.98 5.95
CA VAL A 399 4.44 -8.54 5.65
C VAL A 399 4.12 -7.71 6.89
N PRO A 400 4.62 -6.46 7.00
CA PRO A 400 4.39 -5.64 8.18
C PRO A 400 3.05 -4.91 8.16
N ASN A 401 2.44 -4.73 6.99
CA ASN A 401 1.12 -4.12 6.91
C ASN A 401 0.39 -4.51 5.62
N GLY A 402 -0.86 -4.06 5.53
CA GLY A 402 -1.73 -4.22 4.37
C GLY A 402 -2.95 -3.32 4.44
N ILE A 403 -3.77 -3.38 3.39
CA ILE A 403 -5.03 -2.66 3.30
C ILE A 403 -6.17 -3.63 3.59
N GLY A 404 -6.91 -3.37 4.65
CA GLY A 404 -8.05 -4.18 5.09
C GLY A 404 -9.37 -3.50 4.76
N VAL A 405 -10.30 -4.28 4.21
CA VAL A 405 -11.67 -3.89 3.97
C VAL A 405 -12.55 -4.52 5.03
N PHE A 406 -13.39 -3.71 5.65
CA PHE A 406 -14.35 -4.17 6.64
C PHE A 406 -15.73 -3.70 6.22
N SER A 407 -16.73 -4.54 6.46
CA SER A 407 -18.12 -4.24 6.18
C SER A 407 -18.93 -4.67 7.39
N GLY A 408 -19.73 -3.76 7.93
CA GLY A 408 -20.74 -4.07 8.94
C GLY A 408 -21.84 -4.94 8.33
N ARG A 409 -22.54 -5.69 9.18
CA ARG A 409 -23.84 -6.25 8.79
C ARG A 409 -24.89 -5.16 8.81
#